data_AF-A0A1A0WBD5-F1
#
_entry.id   AF-A0A1A0WBD5-F1
#
_cell.length_a   1.000
_cell.length_b   1.000
_cell.length_c   1.000
_cell.angle_alpha   90.00
_cell.angle_beta   90.00
_cell.angle_gamma   90.00
#
_symmetry.space_group_name_H-M   'P 1'
#
loop_
_entity.id
_entity.type
_entity.pdbx_description
1 polymer ?
#
loop_
_entity_poly.entity_id
_entity_poly.type
_entity_poly.pdbx_seq_one_letter_code
_entity_poly.pdbx_strand_id
1 'polypeptide(L)' 'MPQPHKGDRHKIPVRPVDRVYRKLEEMRIEAGVSSMSQYMSDVLAIWAGMPELARELNQEVLQISA' A
#
# COMPACT_ATOMS: atom_id res chain seq x y z
N MET A 1 -6.70 -11.35 19.83
CA MET A 1 -6.82 -12.25 18.65
C MET A 1 -5.50 -12.22 17.90
N PRO A 2 -4.93 -13.35 17.46
CA PRO A 2 -3.71 -13.31 16.64
C PRO A 2 -4.04 -12.58 15.34
N GLN A 3 -3.32 -11.50 15.06
CA GLN A 3 -3.46 -10.78 13.79
C GLN A 3 -3.07 -11.72 12.66
N PRO A 4 -3.88 -11.86 11.59
CA PRO A 4 -3.50 -12.61 10.41
C PRO A 4 -2.14 -12.13 9.92
N HIS A 5 -1.15 -13.03 9.92
CA HIS A 5 0.18 -12.72 9.44
C HIS A 5 0.07 -12.40 7.96
N LYS A 6 0.51 -11.21 7.54
CA LYS A 6 0.34 -10.71 6.15
C LYS A 6 1.24 -11.42 5.12
N GLY A 7 1.76 -12.61 5.44
CA GLY A 7 2.76 -13.35 4.67
C GLY A 7 4.19 -12.94 5.04
N ASP A 8 5.16 -13.47 4.31
CA ASP A 8 6.58 -13.17 4.53
C ASP A 8 6.88 -11.70 4.19
N ARG A 9 6.96 -10.85 5.22
CA ARG A 9 7.15 -9.40 5.10
C ARG A 9 8.12 -8.90 6.15
N HIS A 10 9.05 -8.05 5.74
CA HIS A 10 9.92 -7.32 6.66
C HIS A 10 9.35 -5.94 6.98
N LYS A 11 9.43 -5.54 8.25
CA LYS A 11 9.05 -4.18 8.67
C LYS A 11 10.21 -3.22 8.39
N ILE A 12 9.95 -2.16 7.64
CA ILE A 12 10.89 -1.06 7.42
C ILE A 12 10.37 0.17 8.18
N PRO A 13 10.94 0.53 9.35
CA PRO A 13 10.56 1.75 10.04
C PRO A 13 11.16 2.97 9.31
N VAL A 14 10.32 3.96 9.02
CA VAL A 14 10.74 5.22 8.38
C VAL A 14 10.25 6.42 9.19
N ARG A 15 10.99 7.53 9.11
CA ARG A 15 10.64 8.81 9.75
C ARG A 15 10.66 9.94 8.71
N PRO A 16 9.68 10.00 7.80
CA PRO A 16 9.60 11.09 6.84
C PRO A 16 9.40 12.44 7.56
N VAL A 17 9.85 13.52 6.95
CA VAL A 17 9.49 14.88 7.39
C VAL A 17 7.97 15.03 7.34
N ASP A 18 7.37 15.76 8.30
CA ASP A 18 5.91 15.88 8.45
C ASP A 18 5.20 16.27 7.14
N ARG A 19 5.75 17.23 6.38
CA ARG A 19 5.20 17.64 5.08
C ARG A 19 5.10 16.49 4.07
N VAL A 20 6.07 15.57 4.10
CA VAL A 20 6.10 14.39 3.23
C VAL A 20 5.04 13.39 3.70
N TYR A 21 4.93 13.16 5.02
CA TYR A 21 3.90 12.28 5.56
C TYR A 21 2.49 12.74 5.18
N ARG A 22 2.19 14.04 5.32
CA ARG A 22 0.89 14.60 4.93
C ARG A 22 0.61 14.40 3.44
N LYS A 23 1.60 14.63 2.59
CA LYS A 23 1.43 14.40 1.15
C LYS A 23 1.17 12.94 0.81
N LEU A 24 1.85 12.01 1.47
CA LEU A 24 1.61 10.58 1.29
C LEU A 24 0.19 10.19 1.75
N GLU A 25 -0.33 10.83 2.80
CA GLU A 25 -1.68 10.56 3.29
C GLU A 25 -2.75 11.06 2.31
N GLU A 26 -2.56 12.22 1.69
CA GLU A 26 -3.41 12.70 0.59
C GLU A 26 -3.42 11.69 -0.57
N MET A 27 -2.24 11.28 -1.04
CA MET A 27 -2.12 10.34 -2.17
C MET A 27 -2.73 8.97 -1.84
N ARG A 28 -2.59 8.50 -0.59
CA ARG A 28 -3.25 7.26 -0.13
C ARG A 28 -4.76 7.36 -0.26
N ILE A 29 -5.34 8.47 0.22
CA ILE A 29 -6.79 8.70 0.20
C ILE A 29 -7.28 8.77 -1.24
N GLU A 30 -6.59 9.51 -2.10
CA GLU A 30 -6.89 9.61 -3.54
C GLU A 30 -6.85 8.24 -4.22
N ALA A 31 -5.90 7.38 -3.84
CA ALA A 31 -5.76 6.03 -4.36
C ALA A 31 -6.75 5.01 -3.73
N GLY A 32 -7.55 5.40 -2.74
CA GLY A 32 -8.51 4.51 -2.07
C GLY A 32 -7.89 3.40 -1.22
N VAL A 33 -6.60 3.50 -0.86
CA VAL A 33 -5.89 2.45 -0.11
C VAL A 33 -6.20 2.54 1.38
N SER A 34 -6.46 1.40 2.02
CA SER A 34 -7.01 1.26 3.37
C SER A 34 -6.15 1.86 4.50
N SER A 35 -4.81 1.86 4.34
CA SER A 35 -3.90 2.32 5.39
C SER A 35 -2.55 2.77 4.83
N MET A 36 -1.88 3.70 5.53
CA MET A 36 -0.56 4.21 5.15
C MET A 36 0.47 3.08 5.02
N SER A 37 0.48 2.11 5.94
CA SER A 37 1.39 0.97 5.87
C SER A 37 1.17 0.10 4.63
N GLN A 38 -0.08 -0.09 4.22
CA GLN A 38 -0.39 -0.87 3.02
C GLN A 38 -0.04 -0.07 1.76
N TYR A 39 -0.36 1.23 1.72
CA TYR A 39 0.03 2.14 0.64
C TYR A 39 1.53 2.15 0.40
N MET A 40 2.33 2.32 1.46
CA MET A 40 3.78 2.30 1.33
C MET A 40 4.32 0.93 0.94
N SER A 41 3.67 -0.17 1.35
CA SER A 41 4.06 -1.51 0.92
C SER A 41 3.83 -1.69 -0.59
N ASP A 42 2.70 -1.22 -1.11
CA ASP A 42 2.36 -1.32 -2.53
C ASP A 42 3.25 -0.39 -3.38
N VAL A 43 3.49 0.86 -2.92
CA VAL A 43 4.42 1.79 -3.56
C VAL A 43 5.82 1.19 -3.66
N LEU A 44 6.31 0.55 -2.58
CA LEU A 44 7.63 -0.09 -2.59
C LEU A 44 7.69 -1.27 -3.56
N ALA A 45 6.65 -2.10 -3.61
CA ALA A 45 6.58 -3.21 -4.56
C ALA A 45 6.62 -2.71 -6.02
N ILE A 46 5.78 -1.72 -6.34
CA ILE A 46 5.73 -1.10 -7.67
C ILE A 46 7.07 -0.44 -8.02
N TRP A 47 7.64 0.34 -7.10
CA TRP A 47 8.91 1.04 -7.30
C TRP A 47 10.09 0.08 -7.48
N ALA A 48 10.06 -1.08 -6.81
CA ALA A 48 11.04 -2.15 -6.97
C ALA A 48 10.84 -2.98 -8.26
N GLY A 49 9.82 -2.67 -9.09
CA GLY A 49 9.54 -3.39 -10.33
C GLY A 49 8.78 -4.70 -10.15
N MET A 50 8.09 -4.87 -9.02
CA MET A 50 7.27 -6.05 -8.69
C MET A 50 5.79 -5.66 -8.45
N PRO A 51 5.10 -5.04 -9.44
CA PRO A 51 3.75 -4.53 -9.27
C PRO A 51 2.71 -5.61 -8.92
N GLU A 52 2.96 -6.87 -9.28
CA GLU A 52 2.14 -8.03 -8.94
C GLU A 52 2.06 -8.32 -7.43
N LEU A 53 2.98 -7.76 -6.64
CA LEU A 53 2.97 -7.88 -5.17
C LEU A 53 2.17 -6.76 -4.49
N ALA A 54 1.75 -5.73 -5.23
CA ALA A 54 0.84 -4.71 -4.73
C ALA A 54 -0.55 -5.32 -4.47
N ARG A 55 -1.18 -4.96 -3.36
CA ARG A 55 -2.48 -5.53 -2.97
C ARG A 55 -3.67 -4.63 -3.21
N GLU A 56 -3.49 -3.32 -3.07
CA GLU A 56 -4.58 -2.35 -3.12
C GLU A 56 -4.35 -1.30 -4.21
N LEU A 57 -3.09 -0.90 -4.47
CA LEU A 57 -2.77 -0.10 -5.65
C LEU A 57 -2.87 -0.90 -6.94
N ASN A 58 -3.29 -0.21 -8.00
CA ASN A 58 -3.36 -0.72 -9.38
C ASN A 58 -4.14 -2.04 -9.53
N GLN A 59 -5.11 -2.30 -8.64
CA GLN A 59 -6.01 -3.43 -8.81
C GLN A 59 -6.94 -3.13 -9.99
N GLU A 60 -6.88 -3.95 -11.03
CA GLU A 60 -7.90 -3.96 -12.07
C GLU A 60 -9.19 -4.50 -11.45
N VAL A 61 -10.25 -3.69 -11.43
CA VAL A 61 -11.56 -4.11 -10.94
C VAL A 61 -12.13 -5.10 -11.95
N LEU A 62 -12.08 -6.40 -11.62
CA LEU A 62 -12.81 -7.41 -12.37
C LEU A 62 -14.31 -7.11 -12.27
N GLN A 63 -14.91 -6.64 -13.36
CA GLN A 63 -16.36 -6.52 -13.45
C GLN A 63 -16.96 -7.92 -13.50
N ILE A 64 -17.57 -8.34 -12.41
CA ILE A 64 -18.35 -9.57 -12.37
C ILE A 64 -19.70 -9.22 -13.01
N SER A 65 -19.87 -9.56 -14.29
CA SER A 65 -21.18 -9.50 -14.95
C SER A 65 -22.12 -10.52 -14.31
N ALA A 66 -23.29 -10.04 -13.87
CA ALA A 66 -24.36 -10.84 -13.24
C ALA A 66 -25.07 -11.76 -14.22
#